data_AF-A0A816UMG4-F1
#
_entry.id   AF-A0A816UMG4-F1
#
_cell.length_a   1.000
_cell.length_b   1.000
_cell.length_c   1.000
_cell.angle_alpha   90.00
_cell.angle_beta   90.00
_cell.angle_gamma   90.00
#
_symmetry.space_group_name_H-M   'P 1'
#
loop_
_entity.id
_entity.type
_entity.pdbx_description
1 polymer ?
#
loop_
_entity_poly.entity_id
_entity_poly.type
_entity_poly.pdbx_seq_one_letter_code
_entity_poly.pdbx_strand_id
1 'polypeptide(L)'
;MVHCTLISIALALVFVVLWKDFFSFRTIILSGCDFYDHSESKSYNKQCGLNYWGRRKNFGNKDDIRFFPILNSILAPTKGTIVMIEFGANIGQFSETVLSTPHNIPFVVYSLEPVTALFNVLTNRTVMFEKQKGDKHFQYNIAISNHNGKAPIYSVKDTLTEGASLGKEPKFNFVKVGDVLVTTLPDFINEYHIKTPVSFIKIDVEGFEPEVIMGMNLKTNKDRFPLFCFETGGTWRDGRSVLAKTFTLKSFVAMLDGQGYDSFFIGYPYLLPINGGYWDDSFDDFTRASNILAALRHSNPWKSLFMKLRNVSLNSCRWQ
;
A
#
# COMPACT_ATOMS: atom_id res chain seq x y z
N MET A 1 31.25 -40.69 7.32
CA MET A 1 31.39 -39.45 8.11
C MET A 1 31.92 -38.24 7.30
N VAL A 2 32.37 -38.40 6.04
CA VAL A 2 32.92 -37.28 5.23
C VAL A 2 31.88 -36.65 4.27
N HIS A 3 30.72 -37.29 4.04
CA HIS A 3 29.69 -36.76 3.14
C HIS A 3 28.67 -35.79 3.78
N CYS A 4 28.51 -35.79 5.12
CA CYS A 4 27.60 -34.82 5.77
C CYS A 4 28.18 -33.41 5.87
N THR A 5 29.50 -33.27 5.94
CA THR A 5 30.16 -31.98 6.18
C THR A 5 30.19 -31.08 4.93
N LEU A 6 30.23 -31.67 3.73
CA LEU A 6 30.26 -30.93 2.46
C LEU A 6 28.90 -30.30 2.10
N ILE A 7 27.79 -30.96 2.45
CA ILE A 7 26.43 -30.43 2.21
C ILE A 7 26.14 -29.24 3.14
N SER A 8 26.63 -29.26 4.38
CA SER A 8 26.47 -28.14 5.32
C SER A 8 27.26 -26.90 4.92
N ILE A 9 28.43 -27.06 4.30
CA ILE A 9 29.27 -25.94 3.82
C ILE A 9 28.68 -25.33 2.55
N ALA A 10 28.14 -26.13 1.63
CA ALA A 10 27.48 -25.65 0.43
C ALA A 10 26.19 -24.86 0.75
N LEU A 11 25.38 -25.32 1.70
CA LEU A 11 24.19 -24.59 2.17
C LEU A 11 24.56 -23.28 2.88
N ALA A 12 25.65 -23.26 3.67
CA ALA A 12 26.13 -22.05 4.32
C ALA A 12 26.68 -21.02 3.30
N LEU A 13 27.35 -21.45 2.23
CA LEU A 13 27.87 -20.55 1.20
C LEU A 13 26.77 -19.99 0.29
N VAL A 14 25.74 -20.78 -0.05
CA VAL A 14 24.56 -20.28 -0.77
C VAL A 14 23.79 -19.26 0.09
N PHE A 15 23.70 -19.50 1.41
CA PHE A 15 23.13 -18.51 2.32
C PHE A 15 23.96 -17.22 2.37
N VAL A 16 25.29 -17.28 2.50
CA VAL A 16 26.14 -16.09 2.62
C VAL A 16 26.18 -15.25 1.33
N VAL A 17 26.12 -15.88 0.16
CA VAL A 17 26.09 -15.16 -1.13
C VAL A 17 24.74 -14.46 -1.33
N LEU A 18 23.62 -15.11 -0.99
CA LEU A 18 22.30 -14.46 -1.03
C LEU A 18 22.09 -13.40 0.08
N TRP A 19 22.83 -13.49 1.19
CA TRP A 19 22.73 -12.55 2.31
C TRP A 19 23.50 -11.24 2.08
N LYS A 20 24.64 -11.28 1.38
CA LYS A 20 25.45 -10.08 1.12
C LYS A 20 24.78 -9.12 0.14
N ASP A 21 24.05 -9.65 -0.84
CA ASP A 21 23.31 -8.82 -1.80
C ASP A 21 22.06 -8.19 -1.18
N PHE A 22 21.57 -8.70 -0.04
CA PHE A 22 20.38 -8.19 0.65
C PHE A 22 20.64 -6.99 1.58
N PHE A 23 21.90 -6.71 1.96
CA PHE A 23 22.25 -5.67 2.94
C PHE A 23 22.90 -4.40 2.35
N SER A 24 23.14 -4.35 1.04
CA SER A 24 23.64 -3.15 0.35
C SER A 24 22.52 -2.44 -0.43
N PHE A 25 21.40 -2.13 0.23
CA PHE A 25 20.32 -1.36 -0.40
C PHE A 25 20.29 0.07 0.14
N ARG A 26 20.84 0.99 -0.67
CA ARG A 26 20.55 2.42 -0.51
C ARG A 26 19.23 2.70 -1.21
N THR A 27 18.17 2.91 -0.44
CA THR A 27 17.01 3.68 -0.90
C THR A 27 17.52 5.07 -1.27
N ILE A 28 17.76 5.31 -2.55
CA ILE A 28 18.05 6.68 -3.02
C ILE A 28 16.70 7.39 -3.06
N ILE A 29 16.61 8.60 -2.53
CA ILE A 29 15.55 9.53 -2.89
C ILE A 29 16.20 10.67 -3.63
N LEU A 30 15.59 11.06 -4.75
CA LEU A 30 15.87 12.32 -5.41
C LEU A 30 15.30 13.43 -4.54
N SER A 31 16.07 13.82 -3.53
CA SER A 31 15.83 14.99 -2.71
C SER A 31 17.08 15.83 -2.81
N GLY A 32 17.39 16.31 -4.00
CA GLY A 32 18.42 17.34 -4.17
C GLY A 32 17.78 18.71 -4.02
N CYS A 33 17.24 19.05 -2.86
CA CYS A 33 16.68 20.38 -2.62
C CYS A 33 16.74 20.75 -1.13
N ASP A 34 17.61 21.70 -0.81
CA ASP A 34 17.44 22.56 0.36
C ASP A 34 16.24 23.48 0.10
N PHE A 35 15.07 23.12 0.60
CA PHE A 35 13.83 23.86 0.38
C PHE A 35 13.52 24.80 1.55
N TYR A 36 13.85 26.09 1.39
CA TYR A 36 13.12 27.19 2.03
C TYR A 36 13.17 28.52 1.25
N ASP A 37 13.51 28.50 -0.05
CA ASP A 37 13.33 29.67 -0.92
C ASP A 37 12.21 29.41 -1.95
N HIS A 38 11.13 30.18 -1.84
CA HIS A 38 9.94 30.07 -2.68
C HIS A 38 10.18 30.51 -4.14
N SER A 39 11.33 31.10 -4.47
CA SER A 39 11.58 31.69 -5.78
C SER A 39 12.27 30.77 -6.80
N GLU A 40 13.04 29.76 -6.36
CA GLU A 40 13.85 28.92 -7.26
C GLU A 40 13.19 27.58 -7.68
N SER A 41 12.09 27.17 -7.04
CA SER A 41 11.47 25.84 -7.26
C SER A 41 10.83 25.64 -8.64
N LYS A 42 10.47 26.72 -9.36
CA LYS A 42 9.73 26.63 -10.63
C LYS A 42 10.59 26.24 -11.83
N SER A 43 11.87 26.61 -11.88
CA SER A 43 12.72 26.27 -13.03
C SER A 43 13.32 24.86 -12.94
N TYR A 44 13.61 24.39 -11.73
CA TYR A 44 14.26 23.09 -11.49
C TYR A 44 13.31 21.89 -11.60
N ASN A 45 12.04 22.04 -11.18
CA ASN A 45 11.00 21.01 -11.38
C ASN A 45 10.78 20.68 -12.87
N LYS A 46 11.03 21.63 -13.76
CA LYS A 46 10.92 21.43 -15.21
C LYS A 46 12.04 20.52 -15.74
N GLN A 47 13.25 20.64 -15.22
CA GLN A 47 14.42 19.91 -15.73
C GLN A 47 14.55 18.49 -15.14
N CYS A 48 14.20 18.30 -13.87
CA CYS A 48 14.06 16.97 -13.27
C CYS A 48 12.79 16.25 -13.76
N GLY A 49 11.68 16.96 -13.93
CA GLY A 49 10.43 16.43 -14.47
C GLY A 49 10.57 15.93 -15.91
N LEU A 50 11.23 16.67 -16.80
CA LEU A 50 11.40 16.30 -18.23
C LEU A 50 12.21 15.01 -18.46
N ASN A 51 13.20 14.71 -17.62
CA ASN A 51 13.91 13.41 -17.65
C ASN A 51 13.20 12.29 -16.87
N TYR A 52 12.19 12.63 -16.06
CA TYR A 52 11.28 11.71 -15.36
C TYR A 52 10.24 11.09 -16.32
N TRP A 53 9.79 11.87 -17.30
CA TRP A 53 8.79 11.44 -18.29
C TRP A 53 9.25 10.29 -19.20
N GLY A 54 10.56 10.15 -19.44
CA GLY A 54 11.15 8.99 -20.12
C GLY A 54 11.14 7.70 -19.28
N ARG A 55 10.91 7.80 -17.96
CA ARG A 55 10.88 6.67 -17.00
C ARG A 55 9.49 6.35 -16.46
N ARG A 56 8.43 6.62 -17.24
CA ARG A 56 7.04 6.15 -16.99
C ARG A 56 6.91 4.65 -16.64
N LYS A 57 7.94 3.83 -16.87
CA LYS A 57 7.97 2.40 -16.52
C LYS A 57 8.25 2.12 -15.03
N ASN A 58 8.76 3.06 -14.25
CA ASN A 58 9.35 2.77 -12.92
C ASN A 58 8.55 3.25 -11.70
N PHE A 59 7.52 4.07 -11.88
CA PHE A 59 6.69 4.62 -10.80
C PHE A 59 5.21 4.30 -11.06
N GLY A 60 4.45 4.01 -9.99
CA GLY A 60 3.04 3.65 -10.10
C GLY A 60 2.82 2.28 -10.75
N ASN A 61 3.68 1.29 -10.47
CA ASN A 61 3.45 -0.08 -10.94
C ASN A 61 2.52 -0.82 -9.96
N LYS A 62 1.59 -1.62 -10.50
CA LYS A 62 0.66 -2.47 -9.72
C LYS A 62 1.38 -3.63 -8.99
N ASP A 63 2.66 -3.86 -9.30
CA ASP A 63 3.44 -4.96 -8.74
C ASP A 63 3.68 -4.77 -7.23
N ASP A 64 2.75 -5.26 -6.42
CA ASP A 64 2.81 -5.30 -4.96
C ASP A 64 4.13 -5.90 -4.43
N ILE A 65 4.75 -6.79 -5.19
CA ILE A 65 6.04 -7.40 -4.87
C ILE A 65 7.17 -6.35 -4.79
N ARG A 66 7.13 -5.33 -5.66
CA ARG A 66 8.15 -4.25 -5.66
C ARG A 66 7.95 -3.25 -4.54
N PHE A 67 6.77 -3.23 -3.92
CA PHE A 67 6.48 -2.42 -2.75
C PHE A 67 7.06 -3.03 -1.46
N PHE A 68 7.15 -4.34 -1.37
CA PHE A 68 7.54 -5.02 -0.13
C PHE A 68 8.91 -4.57 0.46
N PRO A 69 9.99 -4.35 -0.32
CA PRO A 69 11.25 -3.85 0.23
C PRO A 69 11.13 -2.46 0.87
N ILE A 70 10.29 -1.59 0.29
CA ILE A 70 10.01 -0.25 0.82
C ILE A 70 9.21 -0.39 2.12
N LEU A 71 8.15 -1.20 2.10
CA LEU A 71 7.33 -1.49 3.27
C LEU A 71 8.18 -2.04 4.43
N ASN A 72 9.03 -3.03 4.17
CA ASN A 72 9.92 -3.62 5.18
C ASN A 72 10.87 -2.56 5.76
N SER A 73 11.38 -1.65 4.92
CA SER A 73 12.25 -0.55 5.37
C SER A 73 11.52 0.47 6.27
N ILE A 74 10.24 0.73 5.99
CA ILE A 74 9.36 1.62 6.78
C ILE A 74 8.98 0.96 8.11
N LEU A 75 8.70 -0.33 8.09
CA LEU A 75 8.23 -1.07 9.26
C LEU A 75 9.36 -1.58 10.16
N ALA A 76 10.59 -1.69 9.67
CA ALA A 76 11.76 -2.15 10.44
C ALA A 76 12.00 -1.46 11.80
N PRO A 77 11.72 -0.15 11.99
CA PRO A 77 11.85 0.50 13.29
C PRO A 77 10.77 0.11 14.32
N THR A 78 9.71 -0.58 13.89
CA THR A 78 8.59 -0.99 14.74
C THR A 78 9.09 -2.04 15.74
N LYS A 79 8.66 -1.93 17.00
CA LYS A 79 8.97 -2.92 18.05
C LYS A 79 7.72 -3.76 18.31
N GLY A 80 7.90 -5.04 18.63
CA GLY A 80 6.81 -5.92 19.06
C GLY A 80 6.19 -6.70 17.91
N THR A 81 4.95 -6.41 17.56
CA THR A 81 4.19 -7.12 16.51
C THR A 81 3.74 -6.11 15.48
N ILE A 82 3.87 -6.46 14.19
CA ILE A 82 3.37 -5.65 13.09
C ILE A 82 1.92 -6.05 12.84
N VAL A 83 1.00 -5.09 12.94
CA VAL A 83 -0.42 -5.30 12.63
C VAL A 83 -0.69 -4.76 11.23
N MET A 84 -1.11 -5.63 10.31
CA MET A 84 -1.45 -5.28 8.94
C MET A 84 -2.90 -5.59 8.64
N ILE A 85 -3.54 -4.74 7.84
CA ILE A 85 -4.87 -4.99 7.33
C ILE A 85 -4.83 -4.81 5.81
N GLU A 86 -5.46 -5.71 5.07
CA GLU A 86 -5.66 -5.55 3.63
C GLU A 86 -7.15 -5.63 3.28
N PHE A 87 -7.59 -4.71 2.42
CA PHE A 87 -8.95 -4.69 1.86
C PHE A 87 -8.89 -5.08 0.40
N GLY A 88 -9.81 -5.95 -0.02
CA GLY A 88 -9.76 -6.59 -1.34
C GLY A 88 -8.62 -7.61 -1.41
N ALA A 89 -8.53 -8.45 -0.38
CA ALA A 89 -7.48 -9.46 -0.27
C ALA A 89 -7.48 -10.48 -1.42
N ASN A 90 -8.59 -10.61 -2.14
CA ASN A 90 -8.77 -11.53 -3.26
C ASN A 90 -8.40 -12.95 -2.80
N ILE A 91 -7.49 -13.64 -3.48
CA ILE A 91 -6.97 -14.97 -3.13
C ILE A 91 -5.74 -14.92 -2.20
N GLY A 92 -5.39 -13.77 -1.64
CA GLY A 92 -4.38 -13.61 -0.58
C GLY A 92 -2.93 -13.50 -1.05
N GLN A 93 -2.66 -13.11 -2.30
CA GLN A 93 -1.29 -13.00 -2.85
C GLN A 93 -0.40 -12.01 -2.06
N PHE A 94 -0.97 -10.89 -1.63
CA PHE A 94 -0.23 -9.89 -0.85
C PHE A 94 0.13 -10.44 0.54
N SER A 95 -0.86 -10.95 1.28
CA SER A 95 -0.61 -11.64 2.56
C SER A 95 0.39 -12.78 2.45
N GLU A 96 0.29 -13.60 1.41
CA GLU A 96 1.24 -14.67 1.13
C GLU A 96 2.66 -14.12 0.95
N THR A 97 2.83 -13.04 0.18
CA THR A 97 4.13 -12.38 0.00
C THR A 97 4.68 -11.87 1.32
N VAL A 98 3.84 -11.20 2.12
CA VAL A 98 4.24 -10.66 3.44
C VAL A 98 4.69 -11.78 4.39
N LEU A 99 3.87 -12.82 4.53
CA LEU A 99 4.07 -13.89 5.49
C LEU A 99 5.13 -14.91 5.05
N SER A 100 5.36 -15.07 3.75
CA SER A 100 6.43 -15.95 3.23
C SER A 100 7.80 -15.26 3.22
N THR A 101 7.85 -13.94 3.20
CA THR A 101 9.12 -13.21 3.18
C THR A 101 9.80 -13.25 4.56
N PRO A 102 11.09 -13.65 4.65
CA PRO A 102 11.78 -13.71 5.93
C PRO A 102 11.77 -12.37 6.68
N HIS A 103 11.37 -12.43 7.95
CA HIS A 103 11.31 -11.28 8.83
C HIS A 103 11.63 -11.68 10.28
N ASN A 104 12.00 -10.69 11.10
CA ASN A 104 12.42 -10.90 12.49
C ASN A 104 11.37 -10.49 13.52
N ILE A 105 10.21 -9.99 13.07
CA ILE A 105 9.16 -9.42 13.90
C ILE A 105 7.83 -10.06 13.48
N PRO A 106 7.05 -10.64 14.39
CA PRO A 106 5.82 -11.33 14.03
C PRO A 106 4.81 -10.38 13.40
N PHE A 107 4.11 -10.88 12.38
CA PHE A 107 3.00 -10.23 11.71
C PHE A 107 1.66 -10.75 12.22
N VAL A 108 0.70 -9.84 12.38
CA VAL A 108 -0.72 -10.16 12.51
C VAL A 108 -1.44 -9.51 11.35
N VAL A 109 -1.89 -10.32 10.42
CA VAL A 109 -2.50 -9.88 9.17
C VAL A 109 -4.01 -10.15 9.19
N TYR A 110 -4.79 -9.11 8.89
CA TYR A 110 -6.24 -9.18 8.73
C TYR A 110 -6.58 -8.97 7.25
N SER A 111 -7.08 -10.02 6.59
CA SER A 111 -7.45 -10.00 5.17
C SER A 111 -8.96 -9.96 5.00
N LEU A 112 -9.44 -8.92 4.34
CA LEU A 112 -10.87 -8.71 4.09
C LEU A 112 -11.16 -8.91 2.61
N GLU A 113 -12.01 -9.89 2.29
CA GLU A 113 -12.45 -10.19 0.93
C GLU A 113 -13.96 -10.38 0.89
N PRO A 114 -14.73 -9.46 0.28
CA PRO A 114 -16.20 -9.52 0.28
C PRO A 114 -16.79 -10.58 -0.67
N VAL A 115 -16.10 -10.96 -1.75
CA VAL A 115 -16.61 -11.95 -2.71
C VAL A 115 -16.46 -13.36 -2.12
N THR A 116 -17.57 -13.98 -1.72
CA THR A 116 -17.59 -15.29 -1.04
C THR A 116 -16.75 -16.36 -1.73
N ALA A 117 -16.78 -16.42 -3.07
CA ALA A 117 -15.99 -17.41 -3.80
C ALA A 117 -14.47 -17.14 -3.74
N LEU A 118 -14.02 -15.89 -3.78
CA LEU A 118 -12.60 -15.53 -3.58
C LEU A 118 -12.19 -15.73 -2.12
N PHE A 119 -13.06 -15.35 -1.18
CA PHE A 119 -12.88 -15.58 0.25
C PHE A 119 -12.67 -17.07 0.58
N ASN A 120 -13.43 -17.97 -0.06
CA ASN A 120 -13.25 -19.41 0.10
C ASN A 120 -11.88 -19.90 -0.41
N VAL A 121 -11.33 -19.27 -1.45
CA VAL A 121 -9.97 -19.57 -1.92
C VAL A 121 -8.93 -19.04 -0.93
N LEU A 122 -9.11 -17.81 -0.44
CA LEU A 122 -8.26 -17.18 0.57
C LEU A 122 -8.17 -18.02 1.86
N THR A 123 -9.31 -18.49 2.39
CA THR A 123 -9.34 -19.33 3.60
C THR A 123 -8.66 -20.69 3.37
N ASN A 124 -8.88 -21.32 2.22
CA ASN A 124 -8.22 -22.59 1.89
C ASN A 124 -6.69 -22.46 1.75
N ARG A 125 -6.19 -21.29 1.34
CA ARG A 125 -4.74 -21.02 1.25
C ARG A 125 -4.08 -20.77 2.62
N THR A 126 -4.86 -20.34 3.60
CA THR A 126 -4.37 -19.89 4.92
C THR A 126 -3.60 -20.98 5.67
N VAL A 127 -3.93 -22.26 5.46
CA VAL A 127 -3.26 -23.42 6.08
C VAL A 127 -1.75 -23.48 5.76
N MET A 128 -1.30 -22.81 4.72
CA MET A 128 0.11 -22.82 4.31
C MET A 128 0.97 -21.76 5.02
N PHE A 129 0.37 -20.75 5.66
CA PHE A 129 1.08 -19.55 6.12
C PHE A 129 1.45 -19.53 7.62
N GLU A 130 0.88 -20.42 8.43
CA GLU A 130 1.09 -20.47 9.89
C GLU A 130 2.44 -21.09 10.33
N LYS A 131 3.52 -20.90 9.56
CA LYS A 131 4.79 -21.62 9.76
C LYS A 131 5.97 -20.75 10.22
N GLN A 132 5.79 -19.44 10.38
CA GLN A 132 6.83 -18.53 10.88
C GLN A 132 6.56 -18.11 12.34
N LYS A 133 7.57 -17.54 13.01
CA LYS A 133 7.72 -17.42 14.48
C LYS A 133 6.64 -16.55 15.17
N GLY A 134 5.40 -17.04 15.19
CA GLY A 134 4.26 -16.40 15.88
C GLY A 134 3.39 -15.51 14.99
N ASP A 135 3.50 -15.64 13.67
CA ASP A 135 2.61 -14.95 12.73
C ASP A 135 1.17 -15.43 12.86
N LYS A 136 0.23 -14.54 12.56
CA LYS A 136 -1.20 -14.85 12.54
C LYS A 136 -1.84 -14.25 11.30
N HIS A 137 -2.74 -15.02 10.69
CA HIS A 137 -3.51 -14.59 9.54
C HIS A 137 -4.99 -14.82 9.81
N PHE A 138 -5.76 -13.73 9.86
CA PHE A 138 -7.21 -13.74 10.06
C PHE A 138 -7.91 -13.28 8.79
N GLN A 139 -8.94 -14.00 8.35
CA GLN A 139 -9.68 -13.70 7.14
C GLN A 139 -11.14 -13.38 7.48
N TYR A 140 -11.71 -12.37 6.83
CA TYR A 140 -13.10 -11.96 7.02
C TYR A 140 -13.82 -11.76 5.69
N ASN A 141 -15.02 -12.33 5.56
CA ASN A 141 -15.88 -12.14 4.39
C ASN A 141 -16.72 -10.85 4.54
N ILE A 142 -16.06 -9.70 4.48
CA ILE A 142 -16.64 -8.38 4.71
C ILE A 142 -15.90 -7.33 3.87
N ALA A 143 -16.59 -6.27 3.45
CA ALA A 143 -15.97 -5.10 2.81
C ALA A 143 -15.89 -3.92 3.80
N ILE A 144 -14.86 -3.10 3.64
CA ILE A 144 -14.82 -1.78 4.30
C ILE A 144 -15.48 -0.75 3.39
N SER A 145 -16.25 0.15 3.99
CA SER A 145 -16.96 1.23 3.30
C SER A 145 -17.08 2.47 4.22
N ASN A 146 -17.81 3.48 3.77
CA ASN A 146 -18.15 4.67 4.55
C ASN A 146 -19.41 4.50 5.42
N HIS A 147 -19.98 3.30 5.49
CA HIS A 147 -21.18 2.99 6.27
C HIS A 147 -21.23 1.51 6.64
N ASN A 148 -22.11 1.18 7.59
CA ASN A 148 -22.40 -0.20 8.00
C ASN A 148 -23.68 -0.70 7.31
N GLY A 149 -23.74 -2.00 7.03
CA GLY A 149 -24.95 -2.65 6.51
C GLY A 149 -24.66 -3.67 5.43
N LYS A 150 -25.46 -3.62 4.35
CA LYS A 150 -25.26 -4.46 3.16
C LYS A 150 -25.09 -3.58 1.94
N ALA A 151 -24.19 -3.97 1.05
CA ALA A 151 -24.01 -3.35 -0.26
C ALA A 151 -24.05 -4.41 -1.36
N PRO A 152 -24.58 -4.08 -2.55
CA PRO A 152 -24.48 -4.97 -3.69
C PRO A 152 -23.01 -5.12 -4.11
N ILE A 153 -22.63 -6.31 -4.56
CA ILE A 153 -21.35 -6.54 -5.22
C ILE A 153 -21.57 -6.98 -6.66
N TYR A 154 -20.77 -6.41 -7.56
CA TYR A 154 -20.86 -6.61 -9.00
C TYR A 154 -19.57 -7.24 -9.52
N SER A 155 -19.72 -8.17 -10.47
CA SER A 155 -18.59 -8.81 -11.16
C SER A 155 -18.99 -9.15 -12.60
N VAL A 156 -18.01 -9.47 -13.44
CA VAL A 156 -18.26 -10.02 -14.78
C VAL A 156 -18.87 -11.42 -14.63
N LYS A 157 -20.03 -11.62 -15.28
CA LYS A 157 -20.78 -12.88 -15.24
C LYS A 157 -19.88 -14.08 -15.53
N ASP A 158 -20.02 -15.14 -14.75
CA ASP A 158 -19.31 -16.42 -14.89
C ASP A 158 -17.78 -16.35 -14.68
N THR A 159 -17.28 -15.29 -14.06
CA THR A 159 -15.86 -15.17 -13.73
C THR A 159 -15.63 -14.81 -12.26
N LEU A 160 -14.80 -15.60 -11.59
CA LEU A 160 -14.17 -15.24 -10.32
C LEU A 160 -12.98 -14.33 -10.62
N THR A 161 -13.26 -13.10 -11.04
CA THR A 161 -12.21 -12.17 -11.49
C THR A 161 -11.78 -11.22 -10.40
N GLU A 162 -10.53 -10.75 -10.56
CA GLU A 162 -9.87 -9.77 -9.70
C GLU A 162 -10.55 -8.39 -9.72
N GLY A 163 -11.54 -8.16 -10.60
CA GLY A 163 -12.17 -6.84 -10.82
C GLY A 163 -13.54 -6.65 -10.16
N ALA A 164 -13.93 -7.49 -9.19
CA ALA A 164 -15.21 -7.36 -8.50
C ALA A 164 -15.26 -6.07 -7.65
N SER A 165 -16.39 -5.36 -7.68
CA SER A 165 -16.52 -4.04 -7.06
C SER A 165 -17.91 -3.84 -6.44
N LEU A 166 -18.02 -2.98 -5.43
CA LEU A 166 -19.31 -2.56 -4.87
C LEU A 166 -20.12 -1.67 -5.84
N GLY A 167 -19.48 -1.22 -6.92
CA GLY A 167 -20.09 -0.41 -7.96
C GLY A 167 -20.27 -1.16 -9.26
N LYS A 168 -21.31 -0.79 -10.01
CA LYS A 168 -21.49 -1.29 -11.38
C LYS A 168 -20.57 -0.52 -12.32
N GLU A 169 -19.74 -1.24 -13.07
CA GLU A 169 -19.00 -0.59 -14.15
C GLU A 169 -19.91 -0.40 -15.38
N PRO A 170 -19.96 0.80 -15.99
CA PRO A 170 -20.81 1.04 -17.15
C PRO A 170 -20.34 0.36 -18.43
N LYS A 171 -19.03 0.04 -18.55
CA LYS A 171 -18.40 -0.36 -19.82
C LYS A 171 -18.30 -1.87 -20.00
N PHE A 172 -18.27 -2.65 -18.92
CA PHE A 172 -18.30 -4.11 -18.95
C PHE A 172 -19.69 -4.68 -18.56
N ASN A 173 -19.93 -5.95 -18.90
CA ASN A 173 -21.15 -6.70 -18.55
C ASN A 173 -21.16 -7.10 -17.05
N PHE A 174 -21.02 -6.12 -16.17
CA PHE A 174 -21.08 -6.33 -14.72
C PHE A 174 -22.51 -6.65 -14.31
N VAL A 175 -22.67 -7.80 -13.66
CA VAL A 175 -23.93 -8.26 -13.07
C VAL A 175 -23.81 -8.23 -11.55
N LYS A 176 -24.92 -7.97 -10.86
CA LYS A 176 -24.96 -8.14 -9.41
C LYS A 176 -24.78 -9.62 -9.11
N VAL A 177 -23.72 -9.97 -8.38
CA VAL A 177 -23.43 -11.36 -8.00
C VAL A 177 -23.82 -11.69 -6.56
N GLY A 178 -24.13 -10.67 -5.75
CA GLY A 178 -24.64 -10.85 -4.39
C GLY A 178 -24.81 -9.55 -3.63
N ASP A 179 -25.14 -9.68 -2.34
CA ASP A 179 -25.05 -8.62 -1.34
C ASP A 179 -24.00 -9.04 -0.31
N VAL A 180 -23.13 -8.11 0.06
CA VAL A 180 -22.04 -8.35 1.02
C VAL A 180 -22.21 -7.45 2.24
N LEU A 181 -21.70 -7.91 3.38
CA LEU A 181 -21.62 -7.06 4.57
C LEU A 181 -20.58 -5.97 4.34
N VAL A 182 -20.95 -4.75 4.73
CA VAL A 182 -20.06 -3.59 4.75
C VAL A 182 -20.00 -2.99 6.14
N THR A 183 -18.82 -2.52 6.53
CA THR A 183 -18.58 -1.84 7.81
C THR A 183 -17.56 -0.71 7.65
N THR A 184 -17.52 0.23 8.60
CA THR A 184 -16.43 1.20 8.69
C THR A 184 -15.19 0.57 9.34
N LEU A 185 -13.99 1.07 9.00
CA LEU A 185 -12.76 0.55 9.62
C LEU A 185 -12.72 0.75 11.15
N PRO A 186 -13.13 1.90 11.71
CA PRO A 186 -13.22 2.06 13.17
C PRO A 186 -14.11 1.01 13.84
N ASP A 187 -15.27 0.70 13.26
CA ASP A 187 -16.21 -0.28 13.81
C ASP A 187 -15.66 -1.70 13.70
N PHE A 188 -15.09 -2.07 12.56
CA PHE A 188 -14.40 -3.36 12.38
C PHE A 188 -13.32 -3.59 13.44
N ILE A 189 -12.46 -2.58 13.68
CA ILE A 189 -11.40 -2.69 14.68
C ILE A 189 -11.98 -2.86 16.10
N ASN A 190 -13.06 -2.15 16.40
CA ASN A 190 -13.69 -2.23 17.72
C ASN A 190 -14.34 -3.61 17.93
N GLU A 191 -15.06 -4.11 16.92
CA GLU A 191 -15.75 -5.40 16.93
C GLU A 191 -14.78 -6.57 17.12
N TYR A 192 -13.65 -6.57 16.39
CA TYR A 192 -12.67 -7.66 16.43
C TYR A 192 -11.50 -7.39 17.38
N HIS A 193 -11.59 -6.34 18.20
CA HIS A 193 -10.59 -5.95 19.21
C HIS A 193 -9.16 -5.88 18.65
N ILE A 194 -9.03 -5.30 17.45
CA ILE A 194 -7.75 -5.21 16.75
C ILE A 194 -6.86 -4.18 17.45
N LYS A 195 -5.61 -4.55 17.70
CA LYS A 195 -4.64 -3.65 18.33
C LYS A 195 -4.34 -2.46 17.44
N THR A 196 -4.25 -1.28 18.05
CA THR A 196 -3.89 -0.03 17.37
C THR A 196 -2.65 0.61 18.02
N PRO A 197 -1.87 1.42 17.28
CA PRO A 197 -2.02 1.77 15.87
C PRO A 197 -1.82 0.57 14.93
N VAL A 198 -2.59 0.52 13.84
CA VAL A 198 -2.36 -0.43 12.75
C VAL A 198 -1.07 -0.02 12.04
N SER A 199 -0.13 -0.94 11.88
CA SER A 199 1.19 -0.62 11.34
C SER A 199 1.15 -0.29 9.85
N PHE A 200 0.26 -0.97 9.10
CA PHE A 200 0.05 -0.70 7.68
C PHE A 200 -1.33 -1.18 7.21
N ILE A 201 -1.95 -0.43 6.29
CA ILE A 201 -3.19 -0.83 5.62
C ILE A 201 -2.98 -0.83 4.10
N LYS A 202 -3.34 -1.92 3.41
CA LYS A 202 -3.47 -1.95 1.95
C LYS A 202 -4.94 -1.77 1.57
N ILE A 203 -5.21 -0.86 0.64
CA ILE A 203 -6.54 -0.58 0.12
C ILE A 203 -6.50 -0.83 -1.39
N ASP A 204 -7.07 -1.95 -1.81
CA ASP A 204 -7.14 -2.34 -3.22
C ASP A 204 -8.55 -2.91 -3.48
N VAL A 205 -9.50 -2.01 -3.70
CA VAL A 205 -10.94 -2.34 -3.66
C VAL A 205 -11.64 -2.00 -4.97
N GLU A 206 -10.86 -2.03 -6.06
CA GLU A 206 -11.35 -1.92 -7.43
C GLU A 206 -12.26 -0.70 -7.65
N GLY A 207 -11.80 0.47 -7.19
CA GLY A 207 -12.43 1.77 -7.42
C GLY A 207 -13.20 2.37 -6.23
N PHE A 208 -13.31 1.64 -5.12
CA PHE A 208 -13.99 2.08 -3.89
C PHE A 208 -13.05 2.69 -2.82
N GLU A 209 -11.82 3.00 -3.19
CA GLU A 209 -10.82 3.55 -2.27
C GLU A 209 -11.29 4.85 -1.60
N PRO A 210 -11.98 5.78 -2.29
CA PRO A 210 -12.53 6.97 -1.64
C PRO A 210 -13.55 6.65 -0.54
N GLU A 211 -14.50 5.74 -0.78
CA GLU A 211 -15.46 5.28 0.23
C GLU A 211 -14.77 4.67 1.45
N VAL A 212 -13.78 3.81 1.21
CA VAL A 212 -12.99 3.20 2.29
C VAL A 212 -12.32 4.28 3.14
N ILE A 213 -11.60 5.20 2.50
CA ILE A 213 -10.81 6.23 3.19
C ILE A 213 -11.71 7.24 3.93
N MET A 214 -12.88 7.56 3.37
CA MET A 214 -13.89 8.34 4.10
C MET A 214 -14.41 7.58 5.32
N GLY A 215 -14.65 6.28 5.18
CA GLY A 215 -15.04 5.39 6.29
C GLY A 215 -13.98 5.22 7.36
N MET A 216 -12.70 5.46 7.06
CA MET A 216 -11.63 5.50 8.07
C MET A 216 -11.79 6.68 9.04
N ASN A 217 -12.55 7.72 8.68
CA ASN A 217 -12.82 8.91 9.50
C ASN A 217 -11.53 9.49 10.13
N LEU A 218 -10.58 9.83 9.25
CA LEU A 218 -9.22 10.25 9.64
C LEU A 218 -9.21 11.49 10.55
N LYS A 219 -10.23 12.34 10.50
CA LYS A 219 -10.37 13.51 11.38
C LYS A 219 -10.27 13.15 12.86
N THR A 220 -10.80 11.99 13.24
CA THR A 220 -10.78 11.51 14.63
C THR A 220 -9.94 10.26 14.84
N ASN A 221 -9.56 9.55 13.76
CA ASN A 221 -8.87 8.26 13.84
C ASN A 221 -7.46 8.23 13.22
N LYS A 222 -6.91 9.34 12.74
CA LYS A 222 -5.60 9.35 12.05
C LYS A 222 -4.47 8.65 12.82
N ASP A 223 -4.43 8.80 14.14
CA ASP A 223 -3.39 8.17 14.97
C ASP A 223 -3.54 6.64 15.06
N ARG A 224 -4.73 6.09 14.76
CA ARG A 224 -4.95 4.64 14.61
C ARG A 224 -4.43 4.11 13.28
N PHE A 225 -4.36 4.99 12.25
CA PHE A 225 -4.05 4.66 10.85
C PHE A 225 -2.88 5.49 10.31
N PRO A 226 -1.67 5.36 10.91
CA PRO A 226 -0.54 6.22 10.58
C PRO A 226 0.02 5.99 9.16
N LEU A 227 -0.23 4.83 8.56
CA LEU A 227 0.35 4.45 7.28
C LEU A 227 -0.63 3.56 6.50
N PHE A 228 -0.96 3.96 5.28
CA PHE A 228 -1.78 3.16 4.38
C PHE A 228 -1.40 3.38 2.92
N CYS A 229 -1.68 2.39 2.08
CA CYS A 229 -1.51 2.44 0.64
C CYS A 229 -2.87 2.28 -0.03
N PHE A 230 -3.13 3.04 -1.08
CA PHE A 230 -4.32 2.89 -1.89
C PHE A 230 -3.99 2.93 -3.38
N GLU A 231 -4.76 2.20 -4.17
CA GLU A 231 -4.67 2.27 -5.63
C GLU A 231 -5.42 3.48 -6.18
N THR A 232 -4.84 4.14 -7.17
CA THR A 232 -5.56 5.04 -8.08
C THR A 232 -5.38 4.57 -9.51
N GLY A 233 -6.33 4.83 -10.40
CA GLY A 233 -6.21 4.44 -11.80
C GLY A 233 -7.51 4.50 -12.59
N GLY A 234 -7.64 3.60 -13.56
CA GLY A 234 -8.83 3.51 -14.42
C GLY A 234 -10.13 3.25 -13.63
N THR A 235 -10.06 2.42 -12.58
CA THR A 235 -11.20 2.04 -11.73
C THR A 235 -11.74 3.20 -10.88
N TRP A 236 -10.92 4.21 -10.58
CA TRP A 236 -11.40 5.47 -9.98
C TRP A 236 -12.24 6.29 -10.95
N ARG A 237 -11.94 6.21 -12.26
CA ARG A 237 -12.52 7.09 -13.28
C ARG A 237 -13.66 6.46 -14.07
N ASP A 238 -13.80 5.14 -14.00
CA ASP A 238 -14.81 4.41 -14.78
C ASP A 238 -16.24 4.58 -14.23
N GLY A 239 -16.36 5.13 -13.03
CA GLY A 239 -17.60 5.57 -12.46
C GLY A 239 -18.40 4.52 -11.69
N ARG A 240 -17.75 3.43 -11.25
CA ARG A 240 -18.29 2.44 -10.30
C ARG A 240 -18.63 3.08 -8.95
N SER A 241 -17.79 3.98 -8.45
CA SER A 241 -17.97 4.70 -7.19
C SER A 241 -18.53 6.11 -7.44
N VAL A 242 -19.46 6.55 -6.59
CA VAL A 242 -20.00 7.92 -6.65
C VAL A 242 -18.97 8.91 -6.09
N LEU A 243 -18.27 8.56 -5.02
CA LEU A 243 -17.25 9.43 -4.44
C LEU A 243 -15.99 9.51 -5.31
N ALA A 244 -15.61 8.43 -6.00
CA ALA A 244 -14.50 8.46 -6.94
C ALA A 244 -14.74 9.44 -8.10
N LYS A 245 -16.00 9.69 -8.48
CA LYS A 245 -16.35 10.74 -9.46
C LYS A 245 -16.20 12.16 -8.91
N THR A 246 -16.25 12.34 -7.59
CA THR A 246 -16.14 13.67 -6.98
C THR A 246 -14.70 14.05 -6.65
N PHE A 247 -13.78 13.08 -6.63
CA PHE A 247 -12.37 13.32 -6.38
C PHE A 247 -11.53 13.23 -7.65
N THR A 248 -10.70 14.23 -7.88
CA THR A 248 -9.48 14.03 -8.68
C THR A 248 -8.39 13.54 -7.74
N LEU A 249 -7.29 13.00 -8.27
CA LEU A 249 -6.16 12.64 -7.41
C LEU A 249 -5.65 13.88 -6.67
N LYS A 250 -5.60 15.04 -7.33
CA LYS A 250 -5.26 16.33 -6.72
C LYS A 250 -6.10 16.67 -5.50
N SER A 251 -7.42 16.65 -5.64
CA SER A 251 -8.31 17.03 -4.52
C SER A 251 -8.24 16.00 -3.39
N PHE A 252 -8.01 14.73 -3.73
CA PHE A 252 -7.88 13.66 -2.75
C PHE A 252 -6.61 13.77 -1.92
N VAL A 253 -5.44 13.96 -2.55
CA VAL A 253 -4.17 14.14 -1.81
C VAL A 253 -4.13 15.47 -1.06
N ALA A 254 -4.80 16.51 -1.55
CA ALA A 254 -4.97 17.77 -0.81
C ALA A 254 -5.83 17.59 0.44
N MET A 255 -6.88 16.76 0.37
CA MET A 255 -7.66 16.39 1.56
C MET A 255 -6.78 15.64 2.57
N LEU A 256 -5.99 14.65 2.13
CA LEU A 256 -5.07 13.90 3.00
C LEU A 256 -4.02 14.82 3.64
N ASP A 257 -3.48 15.77 2.86
CA ASP A 257 -2.57 16.82 3.34
C ASP A 257 -3.20 17.63 4.49
N GLY A 258 -4.46 18.08 4.30
CA GLY A 258 -5.23 18.76 5.33
C GLY A 258 -5.48 17.92 6.60
N GLN A 259 -5.42 16.59 6.51
CA GLN A 259 -5.51 15.67 7.64
C GLN A 259 -4.15 15.37 8.30
N GLY A 260 -3.06 15.89 7.73
CA GLY A 260 -1.69 15.73 8.25
C GLY A 260 -0.90 14.58 7.61
N TYR A 261 -1.33 14.06 6.47
CA TYR A 261 -0.65 13.01 5.74
C TYR A 261 0.22 13.57 4.61
N ASP A 262 1.40 13.00 4.42
CA ASP A 262 2.17 13.13 3.19
C ASP A 262 1.81 11.99 2.24
N SER A 263 1.70 12.27 0.95
CA SER A 263 1.30 11.30 -0.08
C SER A 263 2.40 11.09 -1.10
N PHE A 264 2.65 9.84 -1.49
CA PHE A 264 3.74 9.46 -2.38
C PHE A 264 3.31 8.48 -3.45
N PHE A 265 3.71 8.71 -4.70
CA PHE A 265 3.79 7.62 -5.66
C PHE A 265 4.89 6.66 -5.25
N ILE A 266 4.56 5.37 -5.34
CA ILE A 266 5.51 4.29 -5.09
C ILE A 266 6.22 3.95 -6.41
N GLY A 267 7.51 4.23 -6.49
CA GLY A 267 8.42 3.63 -7.46
C GLY A 267 9.44 2.77 -6.75
N TYR A 268 10.05 1.82 -7.45
CA TYR A 268 11.19 1.10 -6.88
C TYR A 268 12.50 1.72 -7.38
N PRO A 269 13.46 2.06 -6.49
CA PRO A 269 13.43 2.11 -5.01
C PRO A 269 12.99 3.46 -4.40
N TYR A 270 12.11 4.24 -5.04
CA TYR A 270 11.88 5.66 -4.76
C TYR A 270 10.44 5.99 -4.32
N LEU A 271 10.29 6.84 -3.32
CA LEU A 271 9.01 7.52 -3.05
C LEU A 271 9.04 8.91 -3.68
N LEU A 272 8.04 9.23 -4.52
CA LEU A 272 7.89 10.54 -5.14
C LEU A 272 6.76 11.29 -4.42
N PRO A 273 7.02 12.41 -3.71
CA PRO A 273 5.96 13.18 -3.06
C PRO A 273 4.98 13.76 -4.10
N ILE A 274 3.69 13.72 -3.78
CA ILE A 274 2.62 14.16 -4.67
C ILE A 274 1.58 15.05 -3.98
N ASN A 275 1.94 15.76 -2.91
CA ASN A 275 1.01 16.70 -2.24
C ASN A 275 1.70 18.05 -1.96
N GLY A 276 0.89 19.07 -1.65
CA GLY A 276 1.38 20.42 -1.38
C GLY A 276 2.21 21.01 -2.52
N GLY A 277 3.38 21.55 -2.19
CA GLY A 277 4.30 22.16 -3.17
C GLY A 277 4.95 21.18 -4.16
N TYR A 278 4.78 19.87 -3.97
CA TYR A 278 5.29 18.84 -4.86
C TYR A 278 4.28 18.42 -5.94
N TRP A 279 3.06 18.95 -5.90
CA TRP A 279 2.03 18.60 -6.87
C TRP A 279 2.42 19.04 -8.29
N ASP A 280 2.20 18.15 -9.26
CA ASP A 280 2.25 18.43 -10.69
C ASP A 280 0.91 17.99 -11.30
N ASP A 281 0.27 18.85 -12.11
CA ASP A 281 -1.06 18.56 -12.68
C ASP A 281 -1.07 17.32 -13.57
N SER A 282 0.08 16.93 -14.09
CA SER A 282 0.24 15.69 -14.86
C SER A 282 0.06 14.41 -14.03
N PHE A 283 0.09 14.49 -12.70
CA PHE A 283 -0.26 13.37 -11.81
C PHE A 283 -1.73 13.00 -11.93
N ASP A 284 -2.60 13.97 -12.22
CA ASP A 284 -4.01 13.73 -12.54
C ASP A 284 -4.21 13.09 -13.93
N ASP A 285 -3.17 12.94 -14.76
CA ASP A 285 -3.25 12.24 -16.06
C ASP A 285 -2.90 10.75 -15.96
N PHE A 286 -2.57 10.23 -14.77
CA PHE A 286 -2.28 8.81 -14.58
C PHE A 286 -3.56 7.98 -14.74
N THR A 287 -3.71 7.38 -15.92
CA THR A 287 -4.79 6.42 -16.24
C THR A 287 -4.43 4.99 -15.85
N ARG A 288 -3.15 4.71 -15.56
CA ARG A 288 -2.69 3.40 -15.12
C ARG A 288 -2.85 3.26 -13.61
N ALA A 289 -3.28 2.07 -13.19
CA ALA A 289 -3.27 1.63 -11.81
C ALA A 289 -1.90 1.93 -11.17
N SER A 290 -1.91 2.74 -10.11
CA SER A 290 -0.74 3.24 -9.41
C SER A 290 -0.99 3.20 -7.90
N ASN A 291 -0.06 2.60 -7.16
CA ASN A 291 -0.09 2.59 -5.71
C ASN A 291 0.40 3.93 -5.14
N ILE A 292 -0.37 4.49 -4.21
CA ILE A 292 -0.04 5.71 -3.47
C ILE A 292 0.08 5.37 -1.99
N LEU A 293 1.22 5.73 -1.40
CA LEU A 293 1.46 5.64 0.03
C LEU A 293 1.04 6.95 0.72
N ALA A 294 0.18 6.87 1.73
CA ALA A 294 -0.14 7.97 2.62
C ALA A 294 0.45 7.72 4.02
N ALA A 295 1.22 8.68 4.53
CA ALA A 295 1.91 8.57 5.80
C ALA A 295 1.67 9.78 6.70
N LEU A 296 1.26 9.53 7.95
CA LEU A 296 0.98 10.57 8.93
C LEU A 296 2.28 11.22 9.43
N ARG A 297 2.42 12.54 9.25
CA ARG A 297 3.66 13.31 9.47
C ARG A 297 4.34 13.08 10.81
N HIS A 298 3.57 13.00 11.89
CA HIS A 298 4.12 12.89 13.25
C HIS A 298 4.30 11.45 13.74
N SER A 299 3.94 10.44 12.94
CA SER A 299 4.01 9.04 13.32
C SER A 299 5.46 8.51 13.37
N ASN A 300 5.73 7.57 14.28
CA ASN A 300 7.09 7.04 14.51
C ASN A 300 7.70 6.28 13.31
N PRO A 301 6.97 5.42 12.56
CA PRO A 301 7.52 4.77 11.37
C PRO A 301 7.94 5.81 10.33
N TRP A 302 7.13 6.87 10.19
CA TRP A 302 7.38 7.94 9.24
C TRP A 302 8.55 8.84 9.64
N LYS A 303 8.67 9.24 10.92
CA LYS A 303 9.84 10.02 11.38
C LYS A 303 11.15 9.31 11.08
N SER A 304 11.22 8.00 11.28
CA SER A 304 12.42 7.21 10.98
C SER A 304 12.71 7.16 9.48
N LEU A 305 11.67 6.94 8.66
CA LEU A 305 11.82 6.97 7.20
C LEU A 305 12.22 8.36 6.73
N PHE A 306 11.45 9.40 7.04
CA PHE A 306 11.72 10.79 6.68
C PHE A 306 13.14 11.22 7.04
N MET A 307 13.65 10.85 8.22
CA MET A 307 15.04 11.10 8.61
C MET A 307 16.06 10.35 7.75
N LYS A 308 15.80 9.08 7.40
CA LYS A 308 16.63 8.32 6.45
C LYS A 308 16.58 8.94 5.05
N LEU A 309 15.40 9.33 4.57
CA LEU A 309 15.19 9.95 3.27
C LEU A 309 15.90 11.32 3.16
N ARG A 310 15.82 12.14 4.21
CA ARG A 310 16.55 13.42 4.33
C ARG A 310 18.07 13.24 4.44
N ASN A 311 18.55 12.15 5.02
CA ASN A 311 20.00 11.91 5.06
C ASN A 311 20.57 11.45 3.70
N VAL A 312 19.73 10.88 2.83
CA VAL A 312 20.13 10.51 1.47
C VAL A 312 20.19 11.74 0.56
N SER A 313 19.22 12.66 0.68
CA SER A 313 19.23 14.02 0.14
C SER A 313 20.59 14.74 0.33
N LEU A 314 20.99 14.89 1.59
CA LEU A 314 22.13 15.71 1.97
C LEU A 314 23.47 15.09 1.56
N ASN A 315 23.55 13.76 1.49
CA ASN A 315 24.76 13.07 1.05
C ASN A 315 24.91 13.06 -0.48
N SER A 316 23.82 13.15 -1.25
CA SER A 316 23.89 13.35 -2.71
C SER A 316 24.28 14.77 -3.12
N CYS A 317 24.11 15.77 -2.23
CA CYS A 317 24.57 17.15 -2.44
C CYS A 317 26.05 17.37 -2.07
N ARG A 318 26.77 16.38 -1.54
CA ARG A 318 28.21 16.48 -1.21
C ARG A 318 29.14 16.01 -2.34
N TRP A 319 28.61 15.84 -3.54
CA TRP A 319 29.37 15.61 -4.77
C TRP A 319 29.13 16.74 -5.75
N GLN A 320 29.55 17.95 -5.39
CA GLN A 320 29.90 19.02 -6.32
C GLN A 320 31.17 19.70 -5.82
#